data_AF-A0A1B6JS11-F1
#
_entry.id   AF-A0A1B6JS11-F1
#
_cell.length_a   1.000
_cell.length_b   1.000
_cell.length_c   1.000
_cell.angle_alpha   90.00
_cell.angle_beta   90.00
_cell.angle_gamma   90.00
#
_symmetry.space_group_name_H-M   'P 1'
#
loop_
_entity.id
_entity.type
_entity.pdbx_description
1 polymer ?
#
loop_
_entity_poly.entity_id
_entity_poly.type
_entity_poly.pdbx_seq_one_letter_code
_entity_poly.pdbx_strand_id
1 'polypeptide(L)'
;MTSDKADKNASSSTSSNNPLEQFVLLAKSAKGAAAMELIRQVLAAPGVHVFGELLDMPNIKELENGPNINYYRTLRLFAYGTYRQYLENKDQLLDLNVAEKKKLQHLTIVTLATKMKCIPYSVLLQELDMKNVRDLEDLIIEAIYADVIHGKLDQKNSQLEVDYA
;
A
#
# COMPACT_ATOMS: atom_id res chain seq x y z
N MET A 1 -44.18 16.77 35.39
CA MET A 1 -44.19 17.19 33.97
C MET A 1 -42.81 17.76 33.68
N THR A 2 -41.81 16.94 33.33
CA THR A 2 -41.45 16.42 31.99
C THR A 2 -40.83 17.44 31.05
N SER A 3 -39.75 16.99 30.38
CA SER A 3 -39.00 17.56 29.24
C SER A 3 -37.76 18.38 29.64
N ASP A 4 -36.50 17.94 29.53
CA ASP A 4 -35.78 17.09 28.55
C ASP A 4 -35.51 17.76 27.18
N LYS A 5 -34.24 18.19 26.98
CA LYS A 5 -33.46 18.37 25.73
C LYS A 5 -32.14 19.09 26.11
N ALA A 6 -30.95 18.49 26.04
CA ALA A 6 -30.16 18.14 24.84
C ALA A 6 -29.89 19.40 23.97
N ASP A 7 -28.66 19.79 23.60
CA ASP A 7 -27.61 18.95 23.05
C ASP A 7 -26.20 19.58 23.17
N LYS A 8 -25.22 18.67 23.18
CA LYS A 8 -23.78 18.88 23.01
C LYS A 8 -23.49 19.56 21.66
N ASN A 9 -22.58 20.54 21.66
CA ASN A 9 -21.76 20.81 20.49
C ASN A 9 -20.30 20.98 20.91
N ALA A 10 -19.65 19.84 21.18
CA ALA A 10 -18.20 19.74 21.15
C ALA A 10 -17.81 19.39 19.71
N SER A 11 -17.64 20.41 18.87
CA SER A 11 -17.04 20.29 17.55
C SER A 11 -15.55 20.04 17.69
N SER A 12 -15.17 18.79 17.95
CA SER A 12 -13.81 18.29 17.79
C SER A 12 -13.64 17.73 16.37
N SER A 13 -13.46 18.61 15.39
CA SER A 13 -12.97 18.20 14.07
C SER A 13 -11.46 18.42 14.03
N THR A 14 -10.73 17.52 14.68
CA THR A 14 -9.28 17.37 14.48
C THR A 14 -9.08 16.94 13.03
N SER A 15 -8.69 17.89 12.18
CA SER A 15 -8.34 17.63 10.78
C SER A 15 -7.05 16.82 10.69
N SER A 16 -7.09 15.55 11.06
CA SER A 16 -6.13 14.58 10.55
C SER A 16 -6.52 14.32 9.10
N ASN A 17 -5.97 15.10 8.16
CA ASN A 17 -6.10 14.85 6.73
C ASN A 17 -5.52 13.46 6.45
N ASN A 18 -6.34 12.41 6.52
CA ASN A 18 -5.95 11.09 6.09
C ASN A 18 -5.93 11.14 4.54
N PRO A 19 -4.76 11.07 3.89
CA PRO A 19 -4.67 11.17 2.44
C PRO A 19 -5.53 10.10 1.74
N LEU A 20 -5.72 8.93 2.38
CA LEU A 20 -6.62 7.90 1.89
C LEU A 20 -8.07 8.37 1.79
N GLU A 21 -8.60 9.05 2.82
CA GLU A 21 -10.00 9.54 2.81
C GLU A 21 -10.26 10.50 1.65
N GLN A 22 -9.28 11.35 1.32
CA GLN A 22 -9.38 12.25 0.18
C GLN A 22 -9.47 11.46 -1.14
N PHE A 23 -8.64 10.42 -1.32
CA PHE A 23 -8.72 9.56 -2.49
C PHE A 23 -10.03 8.77 -2.55
N VAL A 24 -10.51 8.25 -1.44
CA VAL A 24 -11.81 7.56 -1.36
C VAL A 24 -12.94 8.51 -1.75
N LEU A 25 -12.93 9.76 -1.28
CA LEU A 25 -13.93 10.76 -1.67
C LEU A 25 -13.91 11.04 -3.17
N LEU A 26 -12.72 11.25 -3.74
CA LEU A 26 -12.55 11.50 -5.18
C LEU A 26 -12.99 10.29 -6.02
N ALA A 27 -12.73 9.07 -5.55
CA ALA A 27 -13.11 7.83 -6.23
C ALA A 27 -14.63 7.68 -6.40
N LYS A 28 -15.45 8.30 -5.54
CA LYS A 28 -16.92 8.27 -5.66
C LYS A 28 -17.44 8.95 -6.93
N SER A 29 -16.73 9.94 -7.45
CA SER A 29 -17.09 10.68 -8.67
C SER A 29 -16.17 10.40 -9.85
N ALA A 30 -14.99 9.84 -9.62
CA ALA A 30 -14.02 9.56 -10.67
C ALA A 30 -14.49 8.42 -11.58
N LYS A 31 -14.53 8.63 -12.90
CA LYS A 31 -14.88 7.62 -13.91
C LYS A 31 -13.91 7.66 -15.08
N GLY A 32 -13.70 6.51 -15.73
CA GLY A 32 -12.84 6.41 -16.91
C GLY A 32 -11.45 7.01 -16.68
N ALA A 33 -11.12 8.07 -17.42
CA ALA A 33 -9.83 8.77 -17.29
C ALA A 33 -9.55 9.31 -15.89
N ALA A 34 -10.55 9.85 -15.19
CA ALA A 34 -10.36 10.36 -13.84
C ALA A 34 -10.04 9.24 -12.84
N ALA A 35 -10.62 8.05 -13.03
CA ALA A 35 -10.34 6.89 -12.18
C ALA A 35 -8.90 6.35 -12.42
N MET A 36 -8.44 6.35 -13.68
CA MET A 36 -7.06 5.98 -14.03
C MET A 36 -6.05 6.93 -13.39
N GLU A 37 -6.31 8.23 -13.48
CA GLU A 37 -5.46 9.27 -12.90
C GLU A 37 -5.43 9.17 -11.36
N LEU A 38 -6.59 8.92 -10.73
CA LEU A 38 -6.67 8.68 -9.29
C LEU A 38 -5.83 7.48 -8.85
N ILE A 39 -5.86 6.38 -9.62
CA ILE A 39 -5.02 5.20 -9.35
C ILE A 39 -3.54 5.58 -9.41
N ARG A 40 -3.11 6.33 -10.43
CA ARG A 40 -1.71 6.78 -10.52
C ARG A 40 -1.31 7.64 -9.32
N GLN A 41 -2.17 8.57 -8.92
CA GLN A 41 -1.90 9.45 -7.78
C GLN A 41 -1.80 8.67 -6.47
N VAL A 42 -2.71 7.72 -6.20
CA VAL A 42 -2.66 6.97 -4.94
C VAL A 42 -1.47 6.01 -4.89
N LEU A 43 -1.10 5.39 -6.01
CA LEU A 43 0.09 4.53 -6.07
C LEU A 43 1.37 5.33 -5.76
N ALA A 44 1.45 6.57 -6.21
CA ALA A 44 2.57 7.47 -5.92
C ALA A 44 2.47 8.20 -4.56
N ALA A 45 1.31 8.21 -3.90
CA ALA A 45 1.07 9.01 -2.70
C ALA A 45 1.85 8.50 -1.46
N PRO A 46 2.77 9.27 -0.86
CA PRO A 46 3.48 8.84 0.34
C PRO A 46 2.50 8.65 1.51
N GLY A 47 2.77 7.66 2.38
CA GLY A 47 1.92 7.36 3.53
C GLY A 47 0.63 6.59 3.20
N VAL A 48 0.29 6.38 1.92
CA VAL A 48 -0.84 5.52 1.52
C VAL A 48 -0.32 4.14 1.14
N HIS A 49 -0.63 3.18 2.03
CA HIS A 49 -0.23 1.77 1.91
C HIS A 49 -1.43 0.80 1.91
N VAL A 50 -2.64 1.31 2.18
CA VAL A 50 -3.88 0.53 2.18
C VAL A 50 -4.71 0.90 0.96
N PHE A 51 -5.00 -0.10 0.12
CA PHE A 51 -5.69 0.10 -1.16
C PHE A 51 -7.01 -0.68 -1.27
N GLY A 52 -7.33 -1.52 -0.29
CA GLY A 52 -8.54 -2.36 -0.30
C GLY A 52 -9.82 -1.54 -0.44
N GLU A 53 -9.96 -0.46 0.34
CA GLU A 53 -11.13 0.43 0.28
C GLU A 53 -11.33 1.06 -1.10
N LEU A 54 -10.24 1.51 -1.73
CA LEU A 54 -10.28 2.08 -3.07
C LEU A 54 -10.64 1.04 -4.12
N LEU A 55 -10.08 -0.17 -4.00
CA LEU A 55 -10.40 -1.28 -4.90
C LEU A 55 -11.87 -1.69 -4.79
N ASP A 56 -12.48 -1.51 -3.63
CA ASP A 56 -13.89 -1.85 -3.39
C ASP A 56 -14.89 -0.85 -3.97
N MET A 57 -14.43 0.34 -4.38
CA MET A 57 -15.28 1.38 -4.95
C MET A 57 -15.88 0.96 -6.29
N PRO A 58 -17.19 1.17 -6.52
CA PRO A 58 -17.86 0.79 -7.77
C PRO A 58 -17.17 1.36 -9.01
N ASN A 59 -16.81 2.63 -8.99
CA ASN A 59 -16.18 3.29 -10.14
C ASN A 59 -14.77 2.75 -10.45
N ILE A 60 -14.08 2.21 -9.46
CA ILE A 60 -12.78 1.55 -9.64
C ILE A 60 -13.00 0.13 -10.17
N LYS A 61 -13.97 -0.60 -9.64
CA LYS A 61 -14.38 -1.93 -10.13
C LYS A 61 -14.86 -1.91 -11.58
N GLU A 62 -15.49 -0.82 -12.04
CA GLU A 62 -15.87 -0.65 -13.45
C GLU A 62 -14.66 -0.78 -14.41
N LEU A 63 -13.45 -0.43 -13.96
CA LEU A 63 -12.23 -0.56 -14.78
C LEU A 63 -11.83 -2.02 -15.03
N GLU A 64 -12.27 -2.97 -14.20
CA GLU A 64 -11.97 -4.40 -14.36
C GLU A 64 -12.51 -4.96 -15.67
N ASN A 65 -13.68 -4.48 -16.11
CA ASN A 65 -14.34 -4.93 -17.34
C ASN A 65 -14.04 -4.03 -18.54
N GLY A 66 -13.17 -3.03 -18.37
CA GLY A 66 -12.86 -2.02 -19.38
C GLY A 66 -11.57 -2.29 -20.15
N PRO A 67 -11.27 -1.47 -21.17
CA PRO A 67 -9.98 -1.52 -21.88
C PRO A 67 -8.78 -1.16 -20.97
N ASN A 68 -9.05 -0.52 -19.82
CA ASN A 68 -8.05 -0.05 -18.87
C ASN A 68 -7.84 -1.02 -17.69
N ILE A 69 -8.09 -2.31 -17.90
CA ILE A 69 -7.97 -3.37 -16.87
C ILE A 69 -6.60 -3.39 -16.19
N ASN A 70 -5.53 -2.98 -16.87
CA ASN A 70 -4.18 -2.92 -16.32
C ASN A 70 -4.08 -1.98 -15.10
N TYR A 71 -4.85 -0.88 -15.06
CA TYR A 71 -4.91 0.01 -13.90
C TYR A 71 -5.54 -0.68 -12.69
N TYR A 72 -6.67 -1.35 -12.91
CA TYR A 72 -7.36 -2.11 -11.87
C TYR A 72 -6.48 -3.25 -11.33
N ARG A 73 -5.86 -4.02 -12.22
CA ARG A 73 -4.94 -5.12 -11.86
C ARG A 73 -3.74 -4.62 -11.07
N THR A 74 -3.19 -3.47 -11.46
CA THR A 74 -2.08 -2.84 -10.71
C THR A 74 -2.53 -2.40 -9.33
N LEU A 75 -3.69 -1.76 -9.19
CA LEU A 75 -4.22 -1.41 -7.86
C LEU A 75 -4.46 -2.66 -7.01
N ARG A 76 -5.03 -3.72 -7.59
CA ARG A 76 -5.25 -5.01 -6.91
C ARG A 76 -3.95 -5.65 -6.45
N LEU A 77 -2.88 -5.55 -7.25
CA LEU A 77 -1.55 -6.01 -6.88
C LEU A 77 -0.99 -5.25 -5.68
N PHE A 78 -1.20 -3.93 -5.60
CA PHE A 78 -0.81 -3.16 -4.42
C PHE A 78 -1.66 -3.47 -3.19
N ALA A 79 -2.93 -3.84 -3.38
CA ALA A 79 -3.81 -4.20 -2.27
C ALA A 79 -3.50 -5.59 -1.67
N TYR A 80 -3.18 -6.58 -2.51
CA TYR A 80 -3.13 -8.00 -2.09
C TYR A 80 -1.96 -8.81 -2.63
N GLY A 81 -1.15 -8.23 -3.50
CA GLY A 81 -0.08 -8.92 -4.21
C GLY A 81 1.31 -8.64 -3.68
N THR A 82 2.31 -9.16 -4.39
CA THR A 82 3.73 -8.98 -4.05
C THR A 82 4.54 -8.43 -5.22
N TYR A 83 5.73 -7.92 -4.93
CA TYR A 83 6.67 -7.46 -5.94
C TYR A 83 7.07 -8.57 -6.92
N ARG A 84 7.19 -9.82 -6.44
CA ARG A 84 7.43 -10.97 -7.32
C ARG A 84 6.32 -11.15 -8.37
N GLN A 85 5.06 -11.05 -7.94
CA GLN A 85 3.91 -11.14 -8.85
C GLN A 85 3.89 -10.00 -9.88
N TYR A 86 4.37 -8.81 -9.51
CA TYR A 86 4.58 -7.72 -10.48
C TYR A 86 5.57 -8.13 -11.57
N LEU A 87 6.71 -8.72 -11.21
CA LEU A 87 7.72 -9.14 -12.18
C LEU A 87 7.21 -10.23 -13.12
N GLU A 88 6.41 -11.16 -12.62
CA GLU A 88 5.84 -12.26 -13.40
C GLU A 88 4.72 -11.81 -14.37
N ASN A 89 4.04 -10.70 -14.07
CA ASN A 89 2.86 -10.24 -14.82
C ASN A 89 3.03 -8.85 -15.43
N LYS A 90 4.25 -8.39 -15.69
CA LYS A 90 4.53 -7.03 -16.20
C LYS A 90 3.69 -6.66 -17.43
N ASP A 91 3.50 -7.60 -18.36
CA ASP A 91 2.75 -7.35 -19.61
C ASP A 91 1.25 -7.03 -19.37
N GLN A 92 0.73 -7.38 -18.20
CA GLN A 92 -0.68 -7.20 -17.81
C GLN A 92 -0.88 -6.08 -16.79
N LEU A 93 0.19 -5.37 -16.43
CA LEU A 93 0.23 -4.37 -15.37
C LEU A 93 0.75 -3.04 -15.91
N LEU A 94 0.64 -1.99 -15.12
CA LEU A 94 1.24 -0.70 -15.46
C LEU A 94 2.74 -0.74 -15.22
N ASP A 95 3.48 -0.03 -16.07
CA ASP A 95 4.87 0.28 -15.78
C ASP A 95 4.96 1.17 -14.54
N LEU A 96 5.65 0.63 -13.54
CA LEU A 96 5.89 1.27 -12.27
C LEU A 96 7.21 2.05 -12.33
N ASN A 97 7.17 3.29 -11.86
CA ASN A 97 8.36 4.09 -11.63
C ASN A 97 9.15 3.57 -10.40
N VAL A 98 10.32 4.16 -10.14
CA VAL A 98 11.19 3.70 -9.04
C VAL A 98 10.51 3.81 -7.67
N ALA A 99 9.75 4.89 -7.43
CA ALA A 99 9.07 5.10 -6.15
C ALA A 99 7.90 4.12 -5.95
N GLU A 100 7.11 3.87 -7.00
CA GLU A 100 6.01 2.90 -6.99
C GLU A 100 6.54 1.47 -6.76
N LYS A 101 7.68 1.11 -7.38
CA LYS A 101 8.34 -0.18 -7.14
C LYS A 101 8.80 -0.34 -5.71
N LYS A 102 9.46 0.66 -5.14
CA LYS A 102 9.88 0.67 -3.73
C LYS A 102 8.68 0.50 -2.79
N LYS A 103 7.58 1.21 -3.06
CA LYS A 103 6.35 1.03 -2.29
C LYS A 103 5.83 -0.41 -2.36
N LEU A 104 5.76 -1.00 -3.55
CA LEU A 104 5.32 -2.39 -3.69
C LEU A 104 6.27 -3.37 -2.97
N GLN A 105 7.57 -3.09 -2.96
CA GLN A 105 8.54 -3.83 -2.16
C GLN A 105 8.26 -3.69 -0.66
N HIS A 106 7.98 -2.50 -0.14
CA HIS A 106 7.59 -2.31 1.27
C HIS A 106 6.31 -3.10 1.62
N LEU A 107 5.28 -3.05 0.78
CA LEU A 107 4.04 -3.81 0.98
C LEU A 107 4.28 -5.32 0.94
N THR A 108 5.25 -5.77 0.15
CA THR A 108 5.68 -7.18 0.15
C THR A 108 6.31 -7.56 1.49
N ILE A 109 7.13 -6.68 2.08
CA ILE A 109 7.70 -6.89 3.42
C ILE A 109 6.59 -6.97 4.48
N VAL A 110 5.61 -6.07 4.45
CA VAL A 110 4.42 -6.11 5.33
C VAL A 110 3.70 -7.45 5.17
N THR A 111 3.44 -7.88 3.93
CA THR A 111 2.77 -9.15 3.65
C THR A 111 3.55 -10.34 4.20
N LEU A 112 4.89 -10.32 4.13
CA LEU A 112 5.71 -11.37 4.74
C LEU A 112 5.70 -11.29 6.28
N ALA A 113 5.72 -10.08 6.85
CA ALA A 113 5.66 -9.85 8.28
C ALA A 113 4.37 -10.37 8.93
N THR A 114 3.23 -10.29 8.22
CA THR A 114 1.98 -10.89 8.69
C THR A 114 2.04 -12.42 8.80
N LYS A 115 2.94 -13.07 8.06
CA LYS A 115 3.10 -14.54 8.03
C LYS A 115 4.22 -15.02 8.97
N MET A 116 5.28 -14.23 9.11
CA MET A 116 6.47 -14.60 9.88
C MET A 116 7.04 -13.38 10.61
N LYS A 117 7.25 -13.51 11.92
CA LYS A 117 7.86 -12.46 12.73
C LYS A 117 9.36 -12.31 12.53
N CYS A 118 10.04 -13.38 12.17
CA CYS A 118 11.47 -13.37 11.85
C CYS A 118 11.61 -13.77 10.38
N ILE A 119 11.92 -12.79 9.52
CA ILE A 119 11.98 -12.96 8.07
C ILE A 119 13.44 -13.12 7.66
N PRO A 120 13.88 -14.29 7.16
CA PRO A 120 15.26 -14.46 6.71
C PRO A 120 15.57 -13.54 5.52
N TYR A 121 16.79 -12.99 5.49
CA TYR A 121 17.24 -12.14 4.38
C TYR A 121 17.18 -12.87 3.04
N SER A 122 17.43 -14.19 3.00
CA SER A 122 17.29 -14.99 1.79
C SER A 122 15.88 -14.94 1.19
N VAL A 123 14.85 -14.99 2.03
CA VAL A 123 13.44 -14.89 1.61
C VAL A 123 13.15 -13.49 1.09
N LEU A 124 13.61 -12.45 1.81
CA LEU A 124 13.43 -11.05 1.38
C LEU A 124 14.13 -10.77 0.05
N LEU A 125 15.39 -11.17 -0.10
CA LEU A 125 16.14 -11.04 -1.34
C LEU A 125 15.41 -11.72 -2.50
N GLN A 126 14.84 -12.90 -2.26
CA GLN A 126 14.10 -13.65 -3.28
C GLN A 126 12.76 -12.98 -3.66
N GLU A 127 11.96 -12.56 -2.69
CA GLU A 127 10.63 -11.96 -2.92
C GLU A 127 10.70 -10.53 -3.47
N LEU A 128 11.76 -9.79 -3.13
CA LEU A 128 11.97 -8.41 -3.55
C LEU A 128 12.86 -8.29 -4.80
N ASP A 129 13.32 -9.42 -5.35
CA ASP A 129 14.27 -9.52 -6.48
C ASP A 129 15.53 -8.66 -6.26
N MET A 130 16.13 -8.83 -5.09
CA MET A 130 17.35 -8.14 -4.67
C MET A 130 18.53 -9.10 -4.61
N LYS A 131 19.71 -8.63 -5.01
CA LYS A 131 20.95 -9.42 -5.00
C LYS A 131 21.92 -9.01 -3.90
N ASN A 132 21.77 -7.79 -3.39
CA ASN A 132 22.68 -7.19 -2.44
C ASN A 132 21.97 -7.01 -1.09
N VAL A 133 22.62 -7.49 -0.04
CA VAL A 133 22.14 -7.34 1.34
C VAL A 133 22.09 -5.87 1.74
N ARG A 134 23.05 -5.04 1.31
CA ARG A 134 23.05 -3.61 1.67
C ARG A 134 21.79 -2.90 1.15
N ASP A 135 21.44 -3.15 -0.11
CA ASP A 135 20.25 -2.54 -0.72
C ASP A 135 18.97 -3.03 -0.04
N LEU A 136 18.95 -4.29 0.42
CA LEU A 136 17.86 -4.81 1.24
C LEU A 136 17.77 -4.10 2.60
N GLU A 137 18.89 -3.93 3.30
CA GLU A 137 18.90 -3.25 4.59
C GLU A 137 18.45 -1.79 4.46
N ASP A 138 18.92 -1.09 3.43
CA ASP A 138 18.49 0.29 3.14
C ASP A 138 16.97 0.35 2.89
N LEU A 139 16.40 -0.61 2.15
CA LEU A 139 14.96 -0.69 1.92
C LEU A 139 14.17 -0.99 3.21
N ILE A 140 14.67 -1.88 4.06
CA ILE A 140 14.04 -2.18 5.36
C ILE A 140 14.05 -0.93 6.25
N ILE A 141 15.18 -0.22 6.28
CA ILE A 141 15.31 1.04 7.01
C ILE A 141 14.30 2.06 6.47
N GLU A 142 14.21 2.24 5.14
CA GLU A 142 13.20 3.10 4.52
C GLU A 142 11.77 2.73 4.93
N ALA A 143 11.44 1.44 4.97
CA ALA A 143 10.12 0.96 5.38
C ALA A 143 9.82 1.25 6.86
N ILE A 144 10.82 1.14 7.75
CA ILE A 144 10.70 1.51 9.17
C ILE A 144 10.50 3.02 9.33
N TYR A 145 11.29 3.83 8.64
CA TYR A 145 11.15 5.29 8.66
C TYR A 145 9.83 5.79 8.07
N ALA A 146 9.26 5.05 7.13
CA ALA A 146 7.96 5.33 6.53
C ALA A 146 6.78 4.85 7.40
N ASP A 147 7.04 4.34 8.61
CA ASP A 147 6.04 3.82 9.55
C ASP A 147 5.25 2.62 8.98
N VAL A 148 5.84 1.93 7.99
CA VAL A 148 5.19 0.81 7.28
C VAL A 148 5.35 -0.50 8.05
N ILE A 149 6.51 -0.69 8.66
CA ILE A 149 6.81 -1.83 9.52
C ILE A 149 7.58 -1.35 10.74
N HIS A 150 7.50 -2.10 11.82
CA HIS A 150 8.29 -1.87 13.01
C HIS A 150 9.02 -3.13 13.40
N GLY A 151 10.32 -2.98 13.60
CA GLY A 151 11.19 -4.10 13.86
C GLY A 151 12.64 -3.68 13.91
N LYS A 152 13.51 -4.67 13.91
CA LYS A 152 14.96 -4.50 13.98
C LYS A 152 15.66 -5.46 13.02
N LEU A 153 16.76 -4.98 12.45
CA LEU A 153 17.64 -5.79 11.63
C LEU A 153 18.53 -6.63 12.56
N ASP A 154 18.48 -7.95 12.41
CA ASP A 154 19.40 -8.88 13.07
C ASP A 154 20.43 -9.37 12.05
N GLN A 155 21.48 -8.57 11.90
CA GLN A 155 22.60 -8.86 11.01
C GLN A 155 23.33 -10.15 11.39
N LYS A 156 23.35 -10.54 12.67
CA LYS A 156 24.06 -11.75 13.13
C LYS A 156 23.38 -13.01 12.62
N ASN A 157 22.05 -13.03 12.66
CA ASN A 157 21.25 -14.16 12.16
C ASN A 157 20.76 -13.97 10.72
N SER A 158 21.12 -12.86 10.06
CA SER A 158 20.69 -12.52 8.70
C SER A 158 19.16 -12.55 8.54
N GLN A 159 18.46 -11.88 9.46
CA GLN A 159 17.00 -11.85 9.49
C GLN A 159 16.47 -10.48 9.91
N LEU A 160 15.26 -10.17 9.47
CA LEU A 160 14.47 -9.04 9.95
C LEU A 160 13.52 -9.54 11.05
N GLU A 161 13.65 -9.00 12.26
CA GLU A 161 12.69 -9.24 13.33
C GLU A 161 11.63 -8.14 13.31
N VAL A 162 10.37 -8.52 13.10
CA VAL A 162 9.22 -7.62 13.00
C VAL A 162 8.38 -7.71 14.28
N ASP A 163 8.22 -6.56 14.92
CA ASP A 163 7.37 -6.39 16.09
C ASP A 163 5.90 -6.22 15.69
N TYR A 164 5.63 -5.33 14.73
CA TYR A 164 4.31 -5.10 14.13
C TYR A 164 4.42 -4.53 12.70
N ALA A 165 3.39 -4.78 11.89
CA ALA A 165 3.29 -4.38 10.49
C ALA A 165 1.81 -4.20 10.12
#